data_AF-A0A357N282-F1
#
_entry.id   AF-A0A357N282-F1
#
_cell.length_a   1.000
_cell.length_b   1.000
_cell.length_c   1.000
_cell.angle_alpha   90.00
_cell.angle_beta   90.00
_cell.angle_gamma   90.00
#
_symmetry.space_group_name_H-M   'P 1'
#
loop_
_entity.id
_entity.type
_entity.pdbx_description
1 polymer ?
#
loop_
_entity_poly.entity_id
_entity_poly.type
_entity_poly.pdbx_seq_one_letter_code
_entity_poly.pdbx_strand_id
1 'polypeptide(L)'
;AQFEGLVRLAGDHEGYLEQVRLALAEVDDGSLLASRQAFAARQTWLHRAEALDDALSSISEPLISIVVLTYNNLGYTKQCLHSLEVNTDYENVEIIVVDNASSDDSPAYLAEWEQGAANRRFIANQSNLGFSAGNNVGLDVARGDYLVVLNNDTYVTPGWLRTLRNQLRRRADAGLVGPVTNNIGNEAKIQISYESMDQMVELAGRYTRANAGRSFEIATSAFFCVMISRQAYTVVGGLDEQFGVGFFEDDDYCRRLEQAGLVRLCAEDVFVHHHLSASFNKLKAEAKQALFEKNKALYEAKWGKWSPHGYRS
;
A
#
# COMPACT_ATOMS: atom_id res chain seq x y z
N ALA A 1 22.18 34.84 14.74
CA ALA A 1 22.02 34.84 13.27
C ALA A 1 22.66 33.58 12.72
N GLN A 2 22.08 32.94 11.69
CA GLN A 2 22.48 31.64 11.13
C GLN A 2 23.98 31.47 10.85
N PHE A 3 24.70 32.57 10.62
CA PHE A 3 26.12 32.57 10.24
C PHE A 3 27.02 33.33 11.22
N GLU A 4 26.58 33.58 12.46
CA GLU A 4 27.38 34.22 13.52
C GLU A 4 27.99 35.60 13.15
N GLY A 5 27.47 36.27 12.10
CA GLY A 5 28.05 37.50 11.56
C GLY A 5 29.34 37.30 10.75
N LEU A 6 29.75 36.05 10.53
CA LEU A 6 30.99 35.67 9.85
C LEU A 6 30.83 35.55 8.33
N VAL A 7 29.58 35.46 7.84
CA VAL A 7 29.23 35.35 6.42
C VAL A 7 28.41 36.57 6.00
N ARG A 8 28.75 37.14 4.83
CA ARG A 8 27.99 38.21 4.19
C ARG A 8 26.98 37.59 3.21
N LEU A 9 25.75 38.08 3.24
CA LEU A 9 24.68 37.63 2.35
C LEU A 9 24.27 38.78 1.44
N ALA A 10 23.89 38.46 0.20
CA ALA A 10 23.31 39.40 -0.73
C ALA A 10 22.12 38.73 -1.43
N GLY A 11 21.02 39.46 -1.59
CA GLY A 11 19.81 38.98 -2.25
C GLY A 11 19.78 39.20 -3.76
N ASP A 12 20.69 40.03 -4.28
CA ASP A 12 20.77 40.43 -5.68
C ASP A 12 22.22 40.75 -6.10
N HIS A 13 22.39 41.13 -7.37
CA HIS A 13 23.69 41.39 -7.96
C HIS A 13 24.39 42.63 -7.39
N GLU A 14 23.68 43.75 -7.24
CA GLU A 14 24.28 44.98 -6.70
C GLU A 14 24.68 44.82 -5.23
N GLY A 15 23.82 44.18 -4.44
CA GLY A 15 24.12 43.83 -3.05
C GLY A 15 25.33 42.89 -2.94
N TYR A 16 25.51 41.96 -3.88
CA TYR A 16 26.68 41.08 -3.91
C TYR A 16 27.96 41.87 -4.13
N LEU A 17 27.97 42.77 -5.11
CA LEU A 17 29.13 43.63 -5.39
C LEU A 17 29.48 44.52 -4.20
N GLU A 18 28.48 45.08 -3.51
CA GLU A 18 28.73 45.89 -2.32
C GLU A 18 29.28 45.06 -1.16
N GLN A 19 28.78 43.83 -0.95
CA GLN A 19 29.35 42.94 0.07
C GLN A 19 30.79 42.52 -0.24
N VAL A 20 31.14 42.30 -1.51
CA VAL A 20 32.53 42.05 -1.94
C VAL A 20 33.41 43.26 -1.66
N ARG A 21 32.93 44.47 -2.00
CA ARG A 21 33.66 45.72 -1.75
C ARG A 21 33.93 45.92 -0.25
N LEU A 22 32.92 45.70 0.58
CA LEU A 22 33.05 45.78 2.04
C LEU A 22 34.01 44.71 2.59
N ALA A 23 34.00 43.50 2.04
CA ALA A 23 34.93 42.45 2.45
C ALA A 23 36.39 42.78 2.11
N LEU A 24 36.65 43.39 0.94
CA LEU A 24 37.99 43.82 0.53
C LEU A 24 38.52 45.01 1.34
N ALA A 25 37.62 45.84 1.87
CA ALA A 25 37.97 46.99 2.71
C ALA A 25 38.09 46.66 4.20
N GLU A 26 37.74 45.44 4.61
CA GLU A 26 37.75 45.00 6.00
C GLU A 26 39.19 44.77 6.47
N VAL A 27 39.61 45.55 7.46
CA VAL A 27 40.94 45.40 8.09
C VAL A 27 40.78 44.49 9.31
N ASP A 28 41.47 43.36 9.30
CA ASP A 28 41.45 42.35 10.37
C ASP A 28 42.87 42.13 10.93
N ASP A 29 42.96 41.95 12.24
CA ASP A 29 44.20 41.63 12.96
C ASP A 29 44.54 40.12 12.95
N GLY A 30 43.78 39.34 12.16
CA GLY A 30 43.86 37.90 12.04
C GLY A 30 42.82 37.16 12.89
N SER A 31 42.13 37.84 13.82
CA SER A 31 41.11 37.22 14.66
C SER A 31 39.84 36.87 13.88
N LEU A 32 39.43 37.71 12.93
CA LEU A 32 38.26 37.45 12.08
C LEU A 32 38.55 36.33 11.07
N LEU A 33 39.77 36.29 10.52
CA LEU A 33 40.23 35.21 9.66
C LEU A 33 40.21 33.87 10.40
N ALA A 34 40.77 33.80 11.61
CA ALA A 34 40.75 32.60 12.43
C ALA A 34 39.31 32.18 12.77
N SER A 35 38.45 33.15 13.10
CA SER A 35 37.03 32.90 13.39
C SER A 35 36.27 32.35 12.18
N ARG A 36 36.53 32.89 10.98
CA ARG A 36 35.96 32.40 9.71
C ARG A 36 36.48 31.00 9.34
N GLN A 37 37.76 30.72 9.54
CA GLN A 37 38.35 29.39 9.32
C GLN A 37 37.75 28.35 10.27
N ALA A 38 37.64 28.68 11.56
CA ALA A 38 37.01 27.82 12.56
C ALA A 38 35.51 27.61 12.28
N PHE A 39 34.80 28.65 11.80
CA PHE A 39 33.42 28.52 11.36
C PHE A 39 33.30 27.60 10.13
N ALA A 40 34.10 27.82 9.08
CA ALA A 40 34.10 26.99 7.88
C ALA A 40 34.42 25.52 8.18
N ALA A 41 35.37 25.25 9.08
CA ALA A 41 35.72 23.91 9.53
C ALA A 41 34.56 23.18 10.26
N ARG A 42 33.65 23.94 10.90
CA ARG A 42 32.43 23.42 11.54
C ARG A 42 31.25 23.26 10.58
N GLN A 43 31.26 23.92 9.43
CA GLN A 43 30.18 23.88 8.43
C GLN A 43 30.41 22.79 7.38
N THR A 44 30.59 21.55 7.85
CA THR A 44 30.74 20.37 6.99
C THR A 44 29.39 19.82 6.52
N TRP A 45 29.39 18.95 5.51
CA TRP A 45 28.18 18.22 5.14
C TRP A 45 27.66 17.31 6.26
N LEU A 46 28.51 16.93 7.23
CA LEU A 46 28.11 16.05 8.33
C LEU A 46 27.02 16.65 9.21
N HIS A 47 27.16 17.91 9.64
CA HIS A 47 26.12 18.50 10.51
C HIS A 47 24.77 18.67 9.79
N ARG A 48 24.79 18.81 8.45
CA ARG A 48 23.56 18.87 7.64
C ARG A 48 22.97 17.48 7.46
N ALA A 49 23.80 16.46 7.30
CA ALA A 49 23.38 15.08 7.23
C ALA A 49 22.79 14.63 8.57
N GLU A 50 23.44 14.93 9.69
CA GLU A 50 22.90 14.66 11.04
C GLU A 50 21.57 15.37 11.27
N ALA A 51 21.45 16.66 10.94
CA ALA A 51 20.19 17.39 11.06
C ALA A 51 19.09 16.84 10.13
N LEU A 52 19.45 16.33 8.96
CA LEU A 52 18.52 15.69 8.04
C LEU A 52 18.11 14.31 8.53
N ASP A 53 19.03 13.52 9.07
CA ASP A 53 18.77 12.22 9.68
C ASP A 53 17.88 12.38 10.91
N ASP A 54 18.13 13.37 11.77
CA ASP A 54 17.26 13.69 12.91
C ASP A 54 15.85 14.10 12.46
N ALA A 55 15.76 14.94 11.42
CA ALA A 55 14.49 15.35 10.85
C ALA A 55 13.74 14.18 10.20
N LEU A 56 14.42 13.32 9.45
CA LEU A 56 13.85 12.11 8.86
C LEU A 56 13.41 11.12 9.94
N SER A 57 14.22 10.93 10.99
CA SER A 57 13.90 10.10 12.15
C SER A 57 12.70 10.63 12.95
N SER A 58 12.43 11.93 12.88
CA SER A 58 11.26 12.55 13.50
C SER A 58 9.97 12.41 12.67
N ILE A 59 10.07 12.03 11.39
CA ILE A 59 8.90 11.75 10.54
C ILE A 59 8.45 10.32 10.83
N SER A 60 7.54 10.16 11.78
CA SER A 60 6.88 8.88 12.02
C SER A 60 6.08 8.49 10.77
N GLU A 61 6.46 7.36 10.16
CA GLU A 61 5.68 6.78 9.08
C GLU A 61 4.33 6.29 9.63
N PRO A 62 3.21 6.55 8.94
CA PRO A 62 1.89 6.13 9.41
C PRO A 62 1.81 4.60 9.52
N LEU A 63 1.06 4.10 10.49
CA LEU A 63 0.88 2.65 10.67
C LEU A 63 0.05 2.11 9.49
N ILE A 64 0.49 0.99 8.91
CA ILE A 64 -0.28 0.27 7.89
C ILE A 64 -0.68 -1.10 8.44
N SER A 65 -1.97 -1.42 8.41
CA SER A 65 -2.48 -2.74 8.81
C SER A 65 -2.75 -3.59 7.58
N ILE A 66 -2.10 -4.73 7.46
CA ILE A 66 -2.32 -5.70 6.38
C ILE A 66 -3.21 -6.82 6.90
N VAL A 67 -4.41 -6.95 6.34
CA VAL A 67 -5.38 -7.99 6.67
C VAL A 67 -5.32 -9.07 5.59
N VAL A 68 -5.02 -10.30 6.01
CA VAL A 68 -4.98 -11.48 5.15
C VAL A 68 -6.04 -12.47 5.60
N LEU A 69 -7.04 -12.73 4.75
CA LEU A 69 -8.04 -13.78 4.99
C LEU A 69 -7.58 -15.11 4.36
N THR A 70 -7.69 -16.21 5.11
CA THR A 70 -7.32 -17.56 4.64
C THR A 70 -8.39 -18.60 4.94
N TYR A 71 -8.50 -19.61 4.07
CA TYR A 71 -9.36 -20.79 4.22
C TYR A 71 -8.83 -21.99 3.42
N ASN A 72 -8.41 -23.06 4.10
CA ASN A 72 -8.00 -24.35 3.52
C ASN A 72 -6.99 -24.24 2.36
N ASN A 73 -5.92 -23.48 2.56
CA ASN A 73 -4.95 -23.21 1.50
C ASN A 73 -3.53 -22.92 2.02
N LEU A 74 -3.06 -23.72 2.98
CA LEU A 74 -1.78 -23.50 3.66
C LEU A 74 -0.60 -23.22 2.72
N GLY A 75 -0.52 -23.92 1.58
CA GLY A 75 0.55 -23.73 0.60
C GLY A 75 0.65 -22.30 0.07
N TYR A 76 -0.48 -21.72 -0.34
CA TYR A 76 -0.50 -20.31 -0.78
C TYR A 76 -0.36 -19.35 0.39
N THR A 77 -0.98 -19.63 1.54
CA THR A 77 -0.81 -18.81 2.74
C THR A 77 0.67 -18.66 3.13
N LYS A 78 1.45 -19.76 3.10
CA LYS A 78 2.90 -19.70 3.33
C LYS A 78 3.63 -18.84 2.30
N GLN A 79 3.28 -18.96 1.02
CA GLN A 79 3.90 -18.15 -0.05
C GLN A 79 3.57 -16.66 0.09
N CYS A 80 2.31 -16.33 0.40
CA CYS A 80 1.88 -14.96 0.63
C CYS A 80 2.62 -14.34 1.82
N LEU A 81 2.63 -15.02 2.99
CA LEU A 81 3.31 -14.53 4.19
C LEU A 81 4.83 -14.42 3.99
N HIS A 82 5.44 -15.35 3.26
CA HIS A 82 6.84 -15.25 2.88
C HIS A 82 7.09 -14.03 1.99
N SER A 83 6.24 -13.78 0.98
CA SER A 83 6.38 -12.61 0.11
C SER A 83 6.22 -11.30 0.88
N LEU A 84 5.34 -11.25 1.89
CA LEU A 84 5.22 -10.11 2.79
C LEU A 84 6.51 -9.87 3.58
N GLU A 85 7.11 -10.94 4.12
CA GLU A 85 8.35 -10.87 4.89
C GLU A 85 9.54 -10.39 4.05
N VAL A 86 9.67 -10.86 2.80
CA VAL A 86 10.82 -10.50 1.96
C VAL A 86 10.67 -9.20 1.17
N ASN A 87 9.44 -8.75 0.89
CA ASN A 87 9.19 -7.63 -0.04
C ASN A 87 8.57 -6.39 0.62
N THR A 88 8.23 -6.44 1.92
CA THR A 88 7.64 -5.31 2.65
C THR A 88 8.73 -4.49 3.35
N ASP A 89 9.25 -3.49 2.66
CA ASP A 89 10.21 -2.51 3.19
C ASP A 89 9.50 -1.32 3.86
N TYR A 90 8.81 -1.62 4.96
CA TYR A 90 8.03 -0.65 5.74
C TYR A 90 8.02 -1.03 7.22
N GLU A 91 8.60 -0.17 8.07
CA GLU A 91 8.80 -0.49 9.49
C GLU A 91 7.51 -0.46 10.31
N ASN A 92 6.67 0.57 10.13
CA ASN A 92 5.45 0.75 10.93
C ASN A 92 4.28 -0.02 10.31
N VAL A 93 4.34 -1.35 10.35
CA VAL A 93 3.34 -2.25 9.76
C VAL A 93 2.89 -3.29 10.79
N GLU A 94 1.60 -3.61 10.80
CA GLU A 94 1.05 -4.80 11.48
C GLU A 94 0.41 -5.74 10.44
N ILE A 95 0.54 -7.05 10.66
CA ILE A 95 -0.03 -8.08 9.79
C ILE A 95 -1.03 -8.90 10.60
N ILE A 96 -2.29 -8.88 10.18
CA ILE A 96 -3.40 -9.57 10.82
C ILE A 96 -3.85 -10.67 9.88
N VAL A 97 -3.67 -11.93 10.28
CA VAL A 97 -4.14 -13.08 9.52
C VAL A 97 -5.41 -13.60 10.18
N VAL A 98 -6.50 -13.63 9.41
CA VAL A 98 -7.79 -14.19 9.82
C VAL A 98 -7.96 -15.54 9.14
N ASP A 99 -8.02 -16.61 9.93
CA ASP A 99 -8.35 -17.95 9.44
C ASP A 99 -9.86 -18.18 9.55
N ASN A 100 -10.49 -18.51 8.42
CA ASN A 100 -11.94 -18.64 8.32
C ASN A 100 -12.42 -20.08 8.61
N ALA A 101 -11.94 -20.64 9.73
CA ALA A 101 -12.16 -22.02 10.17
C ALA A 101 -11.61 -23.06 9.19
N SER A 102 -10.32 -22.98 8.87
CA SER A 102 -9.63 -24.01 8.10
C SER A 102 -9.60 -25.35 8.85
N SER A 103 -9.67 -26.43 8.08
CA SER A 103 -9.56 -27.81 8.53
C SER A 103 -8.20 -28.44 8.19
N ASP A 104 -7.33 -27.73 7.47
CA ASP A 104 -5.94 -28.12 7.22
C ASP A 104 -5.01 -27.62 8.35
N ASP A 105 -3.70 -27.76 8.18
CA ASP A 105 -2.71 -27.34 9.19
C ASP A 105 -2.55 -25.80 9.30
N SER A 106 -3.38 -25.00 8.62
CA SER A 106 -3.28 -23.53 8.66
C SER A 106 -3.36 -22.96 10.08
N PRO A 107 -4.31 -23.35 10.95
CA PRO A 107 -4.41 -22.77 12.29
C PRO A 107 -3.17 -23.03 13.15
N ALA A 108 -2.62 -24.25 13.08
CA ALA A 108 -1.42 -24.61 13.83
C ALA A 108 -0.19 -23.83 13.35
N TYR A 109 -0.01 -23.73 12.03
CA TYR A 109 1.07 -22.95 11.43
C TYR A 109 0.95 -21.45 11.77
N LEU A 110 -0.26 -20.88 11.72
CA LEU A 110 -0.48 -19.45 11.98
C LEU A 110 -0.27 -19.09 13.45
N ALA A 111 -0.63 -19.98 14.37
CA ALA A 111 -0.34 -19.82 15.80
C ALA A 111 1.18 -19.75 16.06
N GLU A 112 1.98 -20.57 15.37
CA GLU A 112 3.45 -20.49 15.44
C GLU A 112 3.98 -19.21 14.77
N TRP A 113 3.45 -18.87 13.58
CA TRP A 113 3.86 -17.70 12.82
C TRP A 113 3.66 -16.38 13.59
N GLU A 114 2.58 -16.25 14.36
CA GLU A 114 2.29 -15.10 15.22
C GLU A 114 3.41 -14.85 16.23
N GLN A 115 3.96 -15.91 16.83
CA GLN A 115 5.04 -15.79 17.82
C GLN A 115 6.37 -15.32 17.21
N GLY A 116 6.50 -15.31 15.88
CA GLY A 116 7.72 -14.94 15.18
C GLY A 116 8.04 -13.45 15.20
N ALA A 117 7.06 -12.56 15.41
CA ALA A 117 7.29 -11.11 15.51
C ALA A 117 6.14 -10.37 16.20
N ALA A 118 6.45 -9.30 16.93
CA ALA A 118 5.47 -8.52 17.71
C ALA A 118 4.40 -7.80 16.87
N ASN A 119 4.64 -7.65 15.57
CA ASN A 119 3.71 -7.01 14.64
C ASN A 119 2.79 -7.99 13.91
N ARG A 120 2.83 -9.28 14.28
CA ARG A 120 1.98 -10.34 13.72
C ARG A 120 0.82 -10.60 14.66
N ARG A 121 -0.36 -10.84 14.09
CA ARG A 121 -1.57 -11.21 14.83
C ARG A 121 -2.32 -12.28 14.08
N PHE A 122 -2.76 -13.30 14.81
CA PHE A 122 -3.56 -14.39 14.29
C PHE A 122 -4.96 -14.38 14.93
N ILE A 123 -6.00 -14.54 14.11
CA ILE A 123 -7.39 -14.65 14.55
C ILE A 123 -8.00 -15.89 13.89
N ALA A 124 -8.47 -16.84 14.71
CA ALA A 124 -9.17 -18.02 14.23
C ALA A 124 -10.69 -17.86 14.40
N ASN A 125 -11.42 -17.80 13.30
CA ASN A 125 -12.88 -17.82 13.32
C ASN A 125 -13.39 -19.22 13.67
N GLN A 126 -14.54 -19.28 14.34
CA GLN A 126 -15.19 -20.55 14.70
C GLN A 126 -15.91 -21.22 13.51
N SER A 127 -16.23 -20.45 12.47
CA SER A 127 -16.88 -20.91 11.25
C SER A 127 -16.43 -20.08 10.05
N ASN A 128 -16.61 -20.60 8.83
CA ASN A 128 -16.34 -19.82 7.62
C ASN A 128 -17.42 -18.74 7.42
N LEU A 129 -17.04 -17.48 7.65
CA LEU A 129 -17.92 -16.31 7.55
C LEU A 129 -18.07 -15.78 6.10
N GLY A 130 -17.39 -16.39 5.12
CA GLY A 130 -17.27 -15.83 3.77
C GLY A 130 -16.22 -14.73 3.68
N PHE A 131 -16.17 -14.07 2.52
CA PHE A 131 -15.12 -13.11 2.18
C PHE A 131 -15.29 -11.78 2.90
N SER A 132 -16.46 -11.15 2.80
CA SER A 132 -16.71 -9.83 3.39
C SER A 132 -16.58 -9.86 4.91
N ALA A 133 -17.32 -10.73 5.59
CA ALA A 133 -17.31 -10.81 7.05
C ALA A 133 -15.96 -11.32 7.58
N GLY A 134 -15.30 -12.24 6.87
CA GLY A 134 -13.96 -12.71 7.24
C GLY A 134 -12.91 -11.59 7.19
N ASN A 135 -12.94 -10.74 6.16
CA ASN A 135 -12.07 -9.56 6.10
C ASN A 135 -12.45 -8.51 7.14
N ASN A 136 -13.75 -8.28 7.39
CA ASN A 136 -14.22 -7.34 8.40
C ASN A 136 -13.68 -7.67 9.80
N VAL A 137 -13.60 -8.95 10.19
CA VAL A 137 -12.98 -9.37 11.47
C VAL A 137 -11.56 -8.81 11.63
N GLY A 138 -10.77 -8.81 10.56
CA GLY A 138 -9.41 -8.25 10.58
C GLY A 138 -9.41 -6.72 10.54
N LEU A 139 -10.28 -6.12 9.71
CA LEU A 139 -10.38 -4.67 9.56
C LEU A 139 -10.87 -3.97 10.83
N ASP A 140 -11.76 -4.61 11.60
CA ASP A 140 -12.33 -4.08 12.84
C ASP A 140 -11.28 -3.91 13.95
N VAL A 141 -10.24 -4.75 13.94
CA VAL A 141 -9.16 -4.70 14.93
C VAL A 141 -7.89 -4.03 14.42
N ALA A 142 -7.86 -3.65 13.15
CA ALA A 142 -6.74 -2.98 12.50
C ALA A 142 -6.61 -1.53 12.97
N ARG A 143 -5.39 -1.12 13.34
CA ARG A 143 -5.09 0.19 13.96
C ARG A 143 -4.47 1.22 13.02
N GLY A 144 -4.10 0.81 11.81
CA GLY A 144 -3.34 1.64 10.88
C GLY A 144 -4.09 2.83 10.32
N ASP A 145 -3.36 3.86 9.92
CA ASP A 145 -3.88 4.97 9.13
C ASP A 145 -4.21 4.55 7.69
N TYR A 146 -3.67 3.41 7.26
CA TYR A 146 -4.00 2.73 6.02
C TYR A 146 -4.31 1.27 6.30
N LEU A 147 -5.32 0.76 5.60
CA LEU A 147 -5.80 -0.61 5.71
C LEU A 147 -5.54 -1.31 4.39
N VAL A 148 -4.91 -2.48 4.42
CA VAL A 148 -4.73 -3.32 3.25
C VAL A 148 -5.58 -4.57 3.39
N VAL A 149 -6.41 -4.86 2.39
CA VAL A 149 -7.02 -6.18 2.20
C VAL A 149 -6.16 -6.93 1.18
N LEU A 150 -5.66 -8.10 1.55
CA LEU A 150 -4.79 -8.91 0.72
C LEU A 150 -5.22 -10.38 0.75
N ASN A 151 -5.44 -10.97 -0.41
CA ASN A 151 -5.75 -12.39 -0.50
C ASN A 151 -4.53 -13.26 -0.22
N ASN A 152 -4.74 -14.40 0.44
CA ASN A 152 -3.67 -15.37 0.74
C ASN A 152 -3.10 -16.08 -0.50
N ASP A 153 -3.71 -15.96 -1.67
CA ASP A 153 -3.25 -16.49 -2.95
C ASP A 153 -2.54 -15.44 -3.82
N THR A 154 -1.90 -14.46 -3.17
CA THR A 154 -1.10 -13.42 -3.81
C THR A 154 0.39 -13.55 -3.48
N TYR A 155 1.21 -12.90 -4.30
CA TYR A 155 2.63 -12.70 -4.05
C TYR A 155 2.96 -11.23 -4.32
N VAL A 156 3.29 -10.48 -3.27
CA VAL A 156 3.64 -9.06 -3.38
C VAL A 156 5.08 -8.87 -3.84
N THR A 157 5.40 -7.76 -4.54
CA THR A 157 6.75 -7.46 -5.04
C THR A 157 7.44 -6.34 -4.25
N PRO A 158 8.77 -6.18 -4.35
CA PRO A 158 9.50 -5.15 -3.61
C PRO A 158 8.90 -3.74 -3.77
N GLY A 159 8.80 -3.01 -2.65
CA GLY A 159 8.34 -1.62 -2.61
C GLY A 159 6.83 -1.41 -2.75
N TRP A 160 6.03 -2.48 -2.83
CA TRP A 160 4.59 -2.39 -3.08
C TRP A 160 3.84 -1.51 -2.06
N LEU A 161 4.05 -1.75 -0.76
CA LEU A 161 3.26 -1.15 0.31
C LEU A 161 3.46 0.37 0.37
N ARG A 162 4.72 0.80 0.40
CA ARG A 162 5.12 2.20 0.42
C ARG A 162 4.58 2.94 -0.80
N THR A 163 4.58 2.28 -1.97
CA THR A 163 4.15 2.86 -3.23
C THR A 163 2.63 3.01 -3.30
N LEU A 164 1.85 2.02 -2.86
CA LEU A 164 0.39 2.15 -2.73
C LEU A 164 0.02 3.33 -1.81
N ARG A 165 0.65 3.42 -0.63
CA ARG A 165 0.44 4.55 0.29
C ARG A 165 0.79 5.89 -0.36
N ASN A 166 1.88 5.96 -1.12
CA ASN A 166 2.26 7.17 -1.84
C ASN A 166 1.21 7.60 -2.87
N GLN A 167 0.55 6.65 -3.55
CA GLN A 167 -0.53 6.96 -4.49
C GLN A 167 -1.71 7.64 -3.79
N LEU A 168 -2.14 7.12 -2.63
CA LEU A 168 -3.19 7.77 -1.83
C LEU A 168 -2.75 9.14 -1.31
N ARG A 169 -1.50 9.29 -0.85
CA ARG A 169 -0.99 10.58 -0.36
C ARG A 169 -0.91 11.67 -1.43
N ARG A 170 -0.67 11.30 -2.70
CA ARG A 170 -0.56 12.26 -3.81
C ARG A 170 -1.92 12.83 -4.23
N ARG A 171 -3.01 12.15 -3.88
CA ARG A 171 -4.35 12.50 -4.35
C ARG A 171 -5.34 12.52 -3.18
N ALA A 172 -5.66 13.72 -2.70
CA ALA A 172 -6.46 13.91 -1.49
C ALA A 172 -7.89 13.34 -1.57
N ASP A 173 -8.47 13.24 -2.77
CA ASP A 173 -9.77 12.62 -3.04
C ASP A 173 -9.70 11.10 -3.25
N ALA A 174 -8.51 10.49 -3.24
CA ALA A 174 -8.37 9.04 -3.37
C ALA A 174 -8.65 8.33 -2.05
N GLY A 175 -9.71 7.51 -2.05
CA GLY A 175 -10.07 6.69 -0.89
C GLY A 175 -9.45 5.29 -0.92
N LEU A 176 -9.16 4.77 -2.13
CA LEU A 176 -8.71 3.41 -2.33
C LEU A 176 -7.72 3.32 -3.51
N VAL A 177 -6.71 2.46 -3.39
CA VAL A 177 -5.80 2.12 -4.49
C VAL A 177 -5.54 0.61 -4.53
N GLY A 178 -5.59 0.01 -5.72
CA GLY A 178 -5.13 -1.35 -5.98
C GLY A 178 -3.92 -1.37 -6.93
N PRO A 179 -3.14 -2.46 -7.00
CA PRO A 179 -2.04 -2.60 -7.94
C PRO A 179 -2.51 -3.12 -9.31
N VAL A 180 -1.65 -3.06 -10.32
CA VAL A 180 -1.81 -3.90 -11.51
C VAL A 180 -1.45 -5.37 -11.20
N THR A 181 -1.94 -6.30 -12.02
CA THR A 181 -1.73 -7.73 -11.81
C THR A 181 -1.66 -8.53 -13.12
N ASN A 182 -1.14 -9.77 -13.05
CA ASN A 182 -1.07 -10.72 -14.16
C ASN A 182 -2.44 -11.25 -14.58
N ASN A 183 -3.38 -11.36 -13.64
CA ASN A 183 -4.65 -12.01 -13.88
C ASN A 183 -5.75 -11.33 -13.08
N ILE A 184 -6.74 -10.76 -13.75
CA ILE A 184 -7.99 -10.24 -13.19
C ILE A 184 -8.97 -10.00 -14.34
N GLY A 185 -10.26 -9.82 -14.04
CA GLY A 185 -11.31 -9.59 -15.04
C GLY A 185 -11.57 -8.12 -15.41
N ASN A 186 -10.64 -7.21 -15.15
CA ASN A 186 -10.82 -5.76 -15.34
C ASN A 186 -9.55 -5.06 -15.84
N GLU A 187 -9.56 -3.73 -15.81
CA GLU A 187 -8.51 -2.84 -16.32
C GLU A 187 -7.16 -3.02 -15.60
N ALA A 188 -7.12 -3.54 -14.37
CA ALA A 188 -5.88 -3.74 -13.63
C ALA A 188 -4.99 -4.84 -14.22
N LYS A 189 -5.50 -5.67 -15.14
CA LYS A 189 -4.72 -6.70 -15.82
C LYS A 189 -3.66 -6.06 -16.72
N ILE A 190 -2.44 -6.58 -16.66
CA ILE A 190 -1.36 -6.24 -17.61
C ILE A 190 -0.90 -7.48 -18.38
N GLN A 191 -0.34 -7.25 -19.56
CA GLN A 191 0.30 -8.30 -20.34
C GLN A 191 1.69 -8.58 -19.77
N ILE A 192 1.80 -9.67 -19.01
CA ILE A 192 3.05 -10.14 -18.42
C ILE A 192 3.04 -11.67 -18.40
N SER A 193 4.18 -12.28 -18.68
CA SER A 193 4.35 -13.73 -18.69
C SER A 193 5.73 -14.08 -18.17
N TYR A 194 5.81 -15.12 -17.36
CA TYR A 194 7.03 -15.63 -16.74
C TYR A 194 6.89 -17.13 -16.45
N GLU A 195 8.02 -17.80 -16.37
CA GLU A 195 8.15 -19.24 -16.11
C GLU A 195 8.49 -19.54 -14.65
N SER A 196 8.94 -18.53 -13.88
CA SER A 196 9.29 -18.65 -12.47
C SER A 196 8.95 -17.38 -11.69
N MET A 197 8.91 -17.50 -10.35
CA MET A 197 8.68 -16.35 -9.47
C MET A 197 9.86 -15.36 -9.48
N ASP A 198 11.08 -15.83 -9.68
CA ASP A 198 12.24 -14.94 -9.82
C ASP A 198 12.14 -14.08 -11.09
N GLN A 199 11.74 -14.70 -12.21
CA GLN A 199 11.50 -13.98 -13.46
C GLN A 199 10.30 -13.03 -13.33
N MET A 200 9.25 -13.44 -12.59
CA MET A 200 8.13 -12.56 -12.27
C MET A 200 8.61 -11.29 -11.57
N VAL A 201 9.39 -11.41 -10.49
CA VAL A 201 9.90 -10.25 -9.73
C VAL A 201 10.75 -9.34 -10.62
N GLU A 202 11.60 -9.90 -11.49
CA GLU A 202 12.41 -9.13 -12.43
C GLU A 202 11.54 -8.33 -13.42
N LEU A 203 10.60 -9.00 -14.10
CA LEU A 203 9.74 -8.39 -15.11
C LEU A 203 8.77 -7.37 -14.50
N ALA A 204 8.19 -7.69 -13.34
CA ALA A 204 7.38 -6.78 -12.56
C ALA A 204 8.18 -5.51 -12.21
N GLY A 205 9.41 -5.68 -11.72
CA GLY A 205 10.30 -4.56 -11.42
C GLY A 205 10.62 -3.68 -12.64
N ARG A 206 10.78 -4.27 -13.83
CA ARG A 206 10.96 -3.49 -15.08
C ARG A 206 9.71 -2.69 -15.42
N TYR A 207 8.53 -3.31 -15.32
CA TYR A 207 7.25 -2.66 -15.59
C TYR A 207 6.98 -1.50 -14.62
N THR A 208 7.12 -1.73 -13.31
CA THR A 208 6.80 -0.71 -12.29
C THR A 208 7.76 0.46 -12.33
N ARG A 209 9.06 0.22 -12.60
CA ARG A 209 10.03 1.31 -12.81
C ARG A 209 9.71 2.16 -14.04
N ALA A 210 9.28 1.53 -15.14
CA ALA A 210 8.89 2.26 -16.35
C ALA A 210 7.61 3.10 -16.16
N ASN A 211 6.78 2.74 -15.18
CA ASN A 211 5.53 3.42 -14.85
C ASN A 211 5.57 4.15 -13.50
N ALA A 212 6.77 4.46 -12.98
CA ALA A 212 6.95 5.09 -11.68
C ALA A 212 6.06 6.34 -11.52
N GLY A 213 5.27 6.37 -10.44
CA GLY A 213 4.36 7.47 -10.14
C GLY A 213 3.04 7.46 -10.91
N ARG A 214 2.86 6.58 -11.90
CA ARG A 214 1.63 6.52 -12.71
C ARG A 214 0.53 5.72 -12.00
N SER A 215 -0.68 6.23 -12.15
CA SER A 215 -1.90 5.55 -11.75
C SER A 215 -3.05 6.05 -12.64
N PHE A 216 -4.13 5.31 -12.69
CA PHE A 216 -5.36 5.69 -13.38
C PHE A 216 -6.57 5.46 -12.47
N GLU A 217 -7.65 6.20 -12.70
CA GLU A 217 -8.92 5.94 -12.03
C GLU A 217 -9.55 4.65 -12.58
N ILE A 218 -10.01 3.79 -11.68
CA ILE A 218 -10.62 2.51 -12.06
C ILE A 218 -12.04 2.41 -11.51
N ALA A 219 -12.95 1.85 -12.30
CA ALA A 219 -14.34 1.69 -11.89
C ALA A 219 -14.48 0.70 -10.71
N THR A 220 -13.88 -0.48 -10.80
CA THR A 220 -13.91 -1.43 -9.69
C THR A 220 -12.50 -1.94 -9.44
N SER A 221 -11.96 -1.67 -8.25
CA SER A 221 -10.74 -2.32 -7.80
C SER A 221 -11.10 -3.66 -7.20
N ALA A 222 -10.54 -4.75 -7.72
CA ALA A 222 -10.78 -6.08 -7.16
C ALA A 222 -10.02 -6.25 -5.84
N PHE A 223 -10.68 -6.81 -4.83
CA PHE A 223 -10.16 -6.88 -3.45
C PHE A 223 -9.16 -8.03 -3.24
N PHE A 224 -8.45 -8.47 -4.29
CA PHE A 224 -7.30 -9.36 -4.14
C PHE A 224 -6.12 -8.66 -3.46
N CYS A 225 -5.98 -7.35 -3.70
CA CYS A 225 -5.04 -6.46 -3.05
C CYS A 225 -5.53 -5.02 -3.21
N VAL A 226 -5.95 -4.38 -2.12
CA VAL A 226 -6.30 -2.95 -2.10
C VAL A 226 -5.79 -2.30 -0.83
N MET A 227 -5.37 -1.05 -0.92
CA MET A 227 -5.11 -0.18 0.22
C MET A 227 -6.21 0.89 0.30
N ILE A 228 -6.76 1.07 1.50
CA ILE A 228 -7.84 1.99 1.82
C ILE A 228 -7.30 2.98 2.86
N SER A 229 -7.53 4.28 2.68
CA SER A 229 -7.18 5.24 3.71
C SER A 229 -8.13 5.11 4.90
N ARG A 230 -7.64 5.33 6.13
CA ARG A 230 -8.49 5.30 7.34
C ARG A 230 -9.66 6.26 7.21
N GLN A 231 -9.43 7.44 6.62
CA GLN A 231 -10.49 8.43 6.35
C GLN A 231 -11.60 7.84 5.47
N ALA A 232 -11.24 7.18 4.36
CA ALA A 232 -12.23 6.54 3.48
C ALA A 232 -12.97 5.42 4.21
N TYR A 233 -12.24 4.58 4.95
CA TYR A 233 -12.84 3.50 5.73
C TYR A 233 -13.80 4.00 6.82
N THR A 234 -13.48 5.11 7.50
CA THR A 234 -14.39 5.72 8.50
C THR A 234 -15.70 6.21 7.88
N VAL A 235 -15.67 6.66 6.63
CA VAL A 235 -16.87 7.12 5.91
C VAL A 235 -17.67 5.96 5.32
N VAL A 236 -16.99 5.00 4.70
CA VAL A 236 -17.63 3.92 3.92
C VAL A 236 -17.95 2.70 4.78
N GLY A 237 -17.18 2.44 5.84
CA GLY A 237 -17.28 1.26 6.69
C GLY A 237 -16.64 0.00 6.07
N GLY A 238 -16.99 -1.15 6.64
CA GLY A 238 -16.54 -2.47 6.20
C GLY A 238 -17.16 -2.94 4.87
N LEU A 239 -16.78 -4.14 4.45
CA LEU A 239 -17.40 -4.84 3.32
C LEU A 239 -18.83 -5.26 3.68
N ASP A 240 -19.75 -5.23 2.71
CA ASP A 240 -21.12 -5.65 2.96
C ASP A 240 -21.20 -7.19 3.04
N GLU A 241 -21.61 -7.68 4.21
CA GLU A 241 -21.63 -9.10 4.54
C GLU A 241 -22.73 -9.88 3.81
N GLN A 242 -23.71 -9.19 3.20
CA GLN A 242 -24.79 -9.83 2.45
C GLN A 242 -24.28 -10.58 1.21
N PHE A 243 -23.11 -10.22 0.68
CA PHE A 243 -22.47 -10.92 -0.43
C PHE A 243 -21.83 -12.26 -0.02
N GLY A 244 -21.70 -12.54 1.28
CA GLY A 244 -21.27 -13.85 1.78
C GLY A 244 -19.89 -14.28 1.28
N VAL A 245 -19.83 -15.38 0.54
CA VAL A 245 -18.57 -16.03 0.12
C VAL A 245 -17.87 -15.36 -1.08
N GLY A 246 -18.49 -14.34 -1.69
CA GLY A 246 -17.88 -13.42 -2.67
C GLY A 246 -18.70 -13.20 -3.94
N PHE A 247 -18.13 -12.43 -4.87
CA PHE A 247 -18.79 -11.71 -5.97
C PHE A 247 -19.57 -10.47 -5.51
N PHE A 248 -19.29 -9.35 -6.18
CA PHE A 248 -19.94 -8.03 -6.06
C PHE A 248 -19.68 -7.26 -4.75
N GLU A 249 -18.92 -7.82 -3.80
CA GLU A 249 -18.54 -7.09 -2.59
C GLU A 249 -17.59 -5.92 -2.87
N ASP A 250 -16.70 -6.09 -3.84
CA ASP A 250 -15.74 -5.10 -4.29
C ASP A 250 -16.41 -4.05 -5.19
N ASP A 251 -17.33 -4.47 -6.05
CA ASP A 251 -18.23 -3.58 -6.79
C ASP A 251 -19.03 -2.68 -5.84
N ASP A 252 -19.69 -3.26 -4.83
CA ASP A 252 -20.46 -2.52 -3.83
C ASP A 252 -19.60 -1.51 -3.07
N TYR A 253 -18.41 -1.94 -2.61
CA TYR A 253 -17.49 -1.06 -1.91
C TYR A 253 -17.04 0.12 -2.79
N CYS A 254 -16.72 -0.14 -4.06
CA CYS A 254 -16.33 0.90 -5.01
C CYS A 254 -17.46 1.89 -5.29
N ARG A 255 -18.73 1.43 -5.31
CA ARG A 255 -19.89 2.31 -5.45
C ARG A 255 -20.16 3.15 -4.21
N ARG A 256 -19.92 2.62 -3.01
CA ARG A 256 -20.00 3.40 -1.75
C ARG A 256 -18.91 4.46 -1.67
N LEU A 257 -17.69 4.17 -2.12
CA LEU A 257 -16.63 5.17 -2.26
C LEU A 257 -17.05 6.29 -3.22
N GLU A 258 -17.60 5.93 -4.39
CA GLU A 258 -18.11 6.90 -5.38
C GLU A 258 -19.21 7.80 -4.79
N GLN A 259 -20.18 7.23 -4.07
CA GLN A 259 -21.22 8.00 -3.38
C GLN A 259 -20.67 8.96 -2.31
N ALA A 260 -19.54 8.59 -1.67
CA ALA A 260 -18.84 9.44 -0.71
C ALA A 260 -17.97 10.53 -1.38
N GLY A 261 -17.97 10.61 -2.73
CA GLY A 261 -17.14 11.56 -3.47
C GLY A 261 -15.66 11.19 -3.51
N LEU A 262 -15.32 9.92 -3.25
CA LEU A 262 -13.95 9.40 -3.23
C LEU A 262 -13.66 8.62 -4.51
N VAL A 263 -12.42 8.76 -5.01
CA VAL A 263 -11.97 8.02 -6.19
C VAL A 263 -11.22 6.75 -5.82
N ARG A 264 -11.22 5.80 -6.75
CA ARG A 264 -10.44 4.57 -6.71
C ARG A 264 -9.32 4.65 -7.74
N LEU A 265 -8.12 4.27 -7.36
CA LEU A 265 -6.96 4.26 -8.24
C LEU A 265 -6.48 2.83 -8.53
N CYS A 266 -5.90 2.63 -9.70
CA CYS A 266 -5.04 1.51 -9.99
C CYS A 266 -3.61 2.02 -10.20
N ALA A 267 -2.69 1.57 -9.36
CA ALA A 267 -1.28 1.95 -9.38
C ALA A 267 -0.52 1.13 -10.43
N GLU A 268 0.05 1.80 -11.43
CA GLU A 268 0.86 1.13 -12.46
C GLU A 268 2.32 0.94 -12.02
N ASP A 269 2.73 1.62 -10.95
CA ASP A 269 4.02 1.45 -10.30
C ASP A 269 4.00 0.40 -9.18
N VAL A 270 2.91 -0.37 -9.06
CA VAL A 270 2.81 -1.52 -8.15
C VAL A 270 2.28 -2.73 -8.87
N PHE A 271 2.99 -3.84 -8.77
CA PHE A 271 2.54 -5.13 -9.28
C PHE A 271 2.34 -6.10 -8.13
N VAL A 272 1.25 -6.86 -8.17
CA VAL A 272 1.04 -7.99 -7.26
C VAL A 272 0.61 -9.18 -8.11
N HIS A 273 1.36 -10.28 -7.99
CA HIS A 273 0.99 -11.53 -8.65
C HIS A 273 -0.22 -12.14 -7.93
N HIS A 274 -1.25 -12.49 -8.69
CA HIS A 274 -2.42 -13.20 -8.20
C HIS A 274 -2.46 -14.60 -8.81
N HIS A 275 -2.44 -15.64 -7.97
CA HIS A 275 -2.54 -17.02 -8.45
C HIS A 275 -3.94 -17.36 -9.01
N LEU A 276 -4.94 -16.54 -8.68
CA LEU A 276 -6.34 -16.51 -9.15
C LEU A 276 -7.00 -17.89 -9.36
N SER A 277 -8.12 -18.11 -8.66
CA SER A 277 -8.97 -19.30 -8.72
C SER A 277 -8.65 -20.42 -7.73
N ALA A 278 -7.73 -20.25 -6.78
CA ALA A 278 -7.42 -21.30 -5.79
C ALA A 278 -8.62 -21.61 -4.86
N SER A 279 -9.39 -20.58 -4.48
CA SER A 279 -10.55 -20.72 -3.59
C SER A 279 -11.86 -20.98 -4.36
N PHE A 280 -12.11 -20.28 -5.46
CA PHE A 280 -13.35 -20.43 -6.25
C PHE A 280 -13.39 -21.65 -7.17
N ASN A 281 -12.26 -22.25 -7.57
CA ASN A 281 -12.27 -23.48 -8.35
C ASN A 281 -12.72 -24.71 -7.54
N LYS A 282 -12.83 -24.59 -6.22
CA LYS A 282 -13.37 -25.65 -5.37
C LYS A 282 -14.91 -25.72 -5.43
N LEU A 283 -15.57 -24.65 -5.91
CA LEU A 283 -17.02 -24.65 -6.14
C LEU A 283 -17.35 -25.27 -7.50
N LYS A 284 -18.37 -26.12 -7.54
CA LYS A 284 -18.94 -26.62 -8.81
C LYS A 284 -19.43 -25.44 -9.65
N ALA A 285 -19.31 -25.56 -10.98
CA ALA A 285 -19.63 -24.47 -11.91
C ALA A 285 -21.07 -23.94 -11.74
N GLU A 286 -22.02 -24.83 -11.48
CA GLU A 286 -23.43 -24.48 -11.26
C GLU A 286 -23.62 -23.68 -9.96
N ALA A 287 -22.92 -24.08 -8.89
CA ALA A 287 -22.97 -23.36 -7.62
C ALA A 287 -22.33 -21.97 -7.72
N LYS A 288 -21.23 -21.86 -8.49
CA LYS A 288 -20.57 -20.59 -8.78
C LYS A 288 -21.49 -19.66 -9.56
N GLN A 289 -22.17 -20.16 -10.60
CA GLN A 289 -23.12 -19.36 -11.38
C GLN A 289 -24.33 -18.94 -10.54
N ALA A 290 -24.90 -19.84 -9.73
CA ALA A 290 -26.03 -19.52 -8.87
C ALA A 290 -25.67 -18.44 -7.83
N LEU A 291 -24.47 -18.52 -7.25
CA LEU A 291 -23.96 -17.49 -6.34
C LEU A 291 -23.77 -16.15 -7.07
N PHE A 292 -23.19 -16.16 -8.27
CA PHE A 292 -23.01 -14.98 -9.09
C PHE A 292 -24.36 -14.29 -9.38
N GLU A 293 -25.36 -15.01 -9.88
CA GLU A 293 -26.68 -14.43 -10.17
C GLU A 293 -27.39 -13.91 -8.92
N LYS A 294 -27.28 -14.63 -7.79
CA LYS A 294 -27.82 -14.18 -6.50
C LYS A 294 -27.19 -12.85 -6.08
N ASN A 295 -25.87 -12.78 -6.07
CA ASN A 295 -25.15 -11.59 -5.59
C ASN A 295 -25.25 -10.42 -6.58
N LYS A 296 -25.35 -10.71 -7.88
CA LYS A 296 -25.70 -9.72 -8.90
C LYS A 296 -27.05 -9.09 -8.62
N ALA A 297 -28.08 -9.89 -8.32
CA ALA A 297 -29.40 -9.35 -7.99
C ALA A 297 -29.38 -8.47 -6.74
N LEU A 298 -28.58 -8.84 -5.72
CA LEU A 298 -28.37 -8.01 -4.53
C LEU A 298 -27.67 -6.68 -4.87
N TYR A 299 -26.64 -6.72 -5.70
CA TYR A 299 -25.96 -5.53 -6.19
C TYR A 299 -26.92 -4.63 -6.99
N GLU A 300 -27.64 -5.21 -7.96
CA GLU A 300 -28.52 -4.46 -8.84
C GLU A 300 -29.71 -3.83 -8.11
N ALA A 301 -30.17 -4.45 -7.01
CA ALA A 301 -31.18 -3.87 -6.14
C ALA A 301 -30.68 -2.60 -5.41
N LYS A 302 -29.37 -2.49 -5.14
CA LYS A 302 -28.78 -1.31 -4.48
C LYS A 302 -28.35 -0.24 -5.48
N TRP A 303 -27.78 -0.66 -6.61
CA TRP A 303 -26.96 0.21 -7.47
C TRP A 303 -27.49 0.37 -8.90
N GLY A 304 -28.54 -0.37 -9.26
CA GLY A 304 -29.02 -0.48 -10.63
C GLY A 304 -28.24 -1.52 -11.44
N LYS A 305 -28.60 -1.65 -12.73
CA LYS A 305 -28.07 -2.69 -13.62
C LYS A 305 -26.54 -2.74 -13.63
N TRP A 306 -25.98 -3.93 -13.41
CA TRP A 306 -24.55 -4.15 -13.44
C TRP A 306 -24.03 -4.23 -14.88
N SER A 307 -22.87 -3.63 -15.11
CA SER A 307 -22.14 -3.69 -16.38
C SER A 307 -20.88 -4.52 -16.19
N PRO A 308 -20.63 -5.53 -17.05
CA PRO A 308 -19.39 -6.30 -17.01
C PRO A 308 -18.16 -5.40 -17.14
N HIS A 309 -17.12 -5.70 -16.37
CA HIS A 309 -15.83 -5.01 -16.45
C HIS A 309 -15.14 -5.24 -17.80
N GLY A 310 -14.34 -4.27 -18.20
CA GLY A 310 -13.54 -4.31 -19.42
C GLY A 310 -12.05 -4.38 -19.13
N TYR A 311 -11.28 -4.85 -20.11
CA TYR A 311 -9.83 -4.68 -20.11
C TYR A 311 -9.46 -3.30 -20.67
N ARG A 312 -8.25 -2.82 -20.35
CA ARG A 312 -7.68 -1.67 -21.05
C ARG A 312 -7.46 -2.02 -22.53
N SER A 313 -7.86 -1.10 -23.41
CA SER A 313 -7.65 -1.17 -24.86
C SER A 313 -6.18 -1.04 -25.25
#